data_AF-A0A0A9YNF5-F1
#
_entry.id   AF-A0A0A9YNF5-F1
#
_cell.length_a   1.000
_cell.length_b   1.000
_cell.length_c   1.000
_cell.angle_alpha   90.00
_cell.angle_beta   90.00
_cell.angle_gamma   90.00
#
_symmetry.space_group_name_H-M   'P 1'
#
loop_
_entity.id
_entity.type
_entity.pdbx_description
1 polymer ?
#
loop_
_entity_poly.entity_id
_entity_poly.type
_entity_poly.pdbx_seq_one_letter_code
_entity_poly.pdbx_strand_id
1 'polypeptide(L)'
;MTLLRGYSDDKLLMDWLQKDIWPCEGKFANDRTDFIYVSSLLGIAEMIRSGTTCYNDMYNYPGELARATAKARIRGVIGGTLMTQDWLPPIAEQFTVNERVMEEYRDTPLITFSCAPHAPYTVNDEMFVQCRDWMTRYTNTFMHLHLHETKTEVSDSIVLTKVPPCHLSDQAMSPLNNLHRLQLVNSRLTAVHMTALTDDEIAL
;
A
#
# COMPACT_ATOMS: atom_id res chain seq x y z
N MET A 1 -0.75 -0.82 -11.44
CA MET A 1 0.43 -0.97 -12.32
C MET A 1 0.23 -1.85 -13.58
N THR A 2 -0.95 -2.36 -13.92
CA THR A 2 -1.14 -3.37 -14.99
C THR A 2 -0.56 -3.00 -16.36
N LEU A 3 -0.64 -1.72 -16.76
CA LEU A 3 -0.07 -1.24 -18.02
C LEU A 3 1.47 -1.31 -18.10
N LEU A 4 2.16 -1.52 -16.98
CA LEU A 4 3.62 -1.65 -16.90
C LEU A 4 4.09 -3.11 -16.87
N ARG A 5 3.23 -4.08 -17.23
CA ARG A 5 3.60 -5.50 -17.25
C ARG A 5 4.81 -5.73 -18.17
N GLY A 6 5.88 -6.30 -17.62
CA GLY A 6 7.13 -6.57 -18.36
C GLY A 6 7.97 -5.33 -18.67
N TYR A 7 7.68 -4.18 -18.03
CA TYR A 7 8.43 -2.94 -18.27
C TYR A 7 9.84 -2.96 -17.66
N SER A 8 10.00 -3.60 -16.50
CA SER A 8 11.29 -3.70 -15.81
C SER A 8 11.40 -5.07 -15.14
N ASP A 9 11.92 -6.05 -15.87
CA ASP A 9 12.16 -7.41 -15.39
C ASP A 9 13.63 -7.57 -14.91
N ASP A 10 13.93 -8.71 -14.27
CA ASP A 10 15.28 -9.15 -13.88
C ASP A 10 16.05 -8.21 -12.92
N LYS A 11 15.36 -7.60 -11.94
CA LYS A 11 15.95 -6.70 -10.94
C LYS A 11 15.56 -7.04 -9.51
N LEU A 12 16.41 -6.66 -8.57
CA LEU A 12 16.10 -6.66 -7.14
C LEU A 12 15.11 -5.54 -6.82
N LEU A 13 14.32 -5.71 -5.74
CA LEU A 13 13.24 -4.79 -5.33
C LEU A 13 13.64 -3.31 -5.36
N MET A 14 14.74 -2.96 -4.70
CA MET A 14 15.13 -1.54 -4.60
C MET A 14 15.61 -0.95 -5.91
N ASP A 15 16.29 -1.76 -6.74
CA ASP A 15 16.70 -1.34 -8.08
C ASP A 15 15.47 -1.14 -8.97
N TRP A 16 14.53 -2.08 -8.92
CA TRP A 16 13.26 -2.01 -9.64
C TRP A 16 12.44 -0.77 -9.24
N LEU A 17 12.27 -0.52 -7.95
CA LEU A 17 11.54 0.65 -7.43
C LEU A 17 12.22 1.97 -7.80
N GLN A 18 13.47 2.16 -7.38
CA GLN A 18 14.11 3.48 -7.44
C GLN A 18 14.58 3.86 -8.85
N LYS A 19 15.03 2.89 -9.65
CA LYS A 19 15.60 3.18 -10.97
C LYS A 19 14.55 3.22 -12.07
N ASP A 20 13.45 2.48 -11.92
CA ASP A 20 12.47 2.31 -13.00
C ASP A 20 11.05 2.69 -12.59
N ILE A 21 10.48 2.04 -11.57
CA ILE A 21 9.06 2.17 -11.27
C ILE A 21 8.70 3.55 -10.74
N TRP A 22 9.30 4.04 -9.65
CA TRP A 22 8.98 5.36 -9.12
C TRP A 22 9.27 6.49 -10.12
N PRO A 23 10.40 6.48 -10.88
CA PRO A 23 10.59 7.46 -11.95
C PRO A 23 9.55 7.39 -13.06
N CYS A 24 9.04 6.19 -13.37
CA CYS A 24 7.98 5.99 -14.35
C CYS A 24 6.63 6.53 -13.82
N GLU A 25 6.26 6.14 -12.60
CA GLU A 25 5.02 6.57 -11.94
C GLU A 25 4.99 8.08 -11.73
N GLY A 26 6.10 8.71 -11.32
CA GLY A 26 6.21 10.16 -11.16
C GLY A 26 5.92 10.95 -12.44
N LYS A 27 6.11 10.35 -13.64
CA LYS A 27 5.73 10.97 -14.92
C LYS A 27 4.23 10.94 -15.18
N PHE A 28 3.50 10.00 -14.59
CA PHE A 28 2.05 9.84 -14.73
C PHE A 28 1.26 10.47 -13.57
N ALA A 29 1.93 10.71 -12.44
CA ALA A 29 1.35 11.13 -11.17
C ALA A 29 0.80 12.57 -11.08
N ASN A 30 0.71 13.32 -12.20
CA ASN A 30 0.13 14.67 -12.17
C ASN A 30 -0.95 14.90 -13.24
N ASP A 31 -0.81 14.34 -14.46
CA ASP A 31 -1.65 14.74 -15.60
C ASP A 31 -2.32 13.56 -16.36
N ARG A 32 -2.38 12.36 -15.76
CA ARG A 32 -2.84 11.14 -16.43
C ARG A 32 -3.69 10.23 -15.53
N THR A 33 -4.75 10.76 -14.93
CA THR A 33 -5.71 9.93 -14.16
C THR A 33 -6.41 8.88 -15.03
N ASP A 34 -6.54 9.16 -16.34
CA ASP A 34 -7.00 8.22 -17.36
C ASP A 34 -6.14 6.96 -17.43
N PHE A 35 -4.81 7.09 -17.29
CA PHE A 35 -3.89 5.96 -17.22
C PHE A 35 -4.25 5.01 -16.07
N ILE A 36 -4.53 5.56 -14.88
CA ILE A 36 -4.88 4.76 -13.70
C ILE A 36 -6.21 4.03 -13.92
N TYR A 37 -7.23 4.73 -14.41
CA TYR A 37 -8.53 4.12 -14.68
C TYR A 37 -8.46 3.02 -15.73
N VAL A 38 -7.79 3.27 -16.86
CA VAL A 38 -7.64 2.27 -17.94
C VAL A 38 -6.81 1.08 -17.45
N SER A 39 -5.73 1.31 -16.72
CA SER A 39 -4.90 0.27 -16.10
C SER A 39 -5.70 -0.60 -15.13
N SER A 40 -6.57 0.04 -14.34
CA SER A 40 -7.45 -0.64 -13.38
C SER A 40 -8.50 -1.48 -14.09
N LEU A 41 -9.17 -0.94 -15.10
CA LEU A 41 -10.13 -1.70 -15.92
C LEU A 41 -9.48 -2.90 -16.60
N LEU A 42 -8.26 -2.75 -17.11
CA LEU A 42 -7.51 -3.86 -17.70
C LEU A 42 -7.24 -4.96 -16.67
N GLY A 43 -6.72 -4.59 -15.49
CA GLY A 43 -6.47 -5.54 -14.40
C GLY A 43 -7.74 -6.24 -13.93
N ILE A 44 -8.83 -5.49 -13.77
CA ILE A 44 -10.14 -6.05 -13.39
C ILE A 44 -10.68 -7.01 -14.45
N ALA A 45 -10.56 -6.66 -15.74
CA ALA A 45 -11.01 -7.53 -16.83
C ALA A 45 -10.25 -8.87 -16.82
N GLU A 46 -8.93 -8.84 -16.60
CA GLU A 46 -8.13 -10.06 -16.45
C GLU A 46 -8.51 -10.88 -15.21
N MET A 47 -8.72 -10.22 -14.07
CA MET A 47 -9.19 -10.86 -12.83
C MET A 47 -10.52 -11.58 -13.04
N ILE A 48 -11.50 -10.92 -13.65
CA ILE A 48 -12.80 -11.52 -13.96
C ILE A 48 -12.62 -12.73 -14.89
N ARG A 49 -11.80 -12.59 -15.94
CA ARG A 49 -11.54 -13.68 -16.90
C ARG A 49 -10.83 -14.89 -16.27
N SER A 50 -10.07 -14.68 -15.19
CA SER A 50 -9.39 -15.73 -14.45
C SER A 50 -10.20 -16.29 -13.27
N GLY A 51 -11.42 -15.78 -13.03
CA GLY A 51 -12.31 -16.25 -11.98
C GLY A 51 -12.15 -15.54 -10.62
N THR A 52 -11.32 -14.51 -10.54
CA THR A 52 -11.22 -13.65 -9.35
C THR A 52 -12.48 -12.80 -9.23
N THR A 53 -13.13 -12.87 -8.07
CA THR A 53 -14.39 -12.17 -7.78
C THR A 53 -14.24 -11.07 -6.72
N CYS A 54 -13.11 -11.04 -6.02
CA CYS A 54 -12.75 -10.03 -5.03
C CYS A 54 -11.25 -9.76 -5.09
N TYR A 55 -10.84 -8.51 -4.88
CA TYR A 55 -9.43 -8.13 -4.82
C TYR A 55 -9.17 -7.06 -3.75
N ASN A 56 -7.91 -6.92 -3.36
CA ASN A 56 -7.44 -5.91 -2.42
C ASN A 56 -6.36 -5.07 -3.12
N ASP A 57 -6.62 -3.79 -3.34
CA ASP A 57 -5.76 -2.89 -4.10
C ASP A 57 -5.05 -1.89 -3.20
N MET A 58 -3.83 -1.56 -3.59
CA MET A 58 -3.05 -0.46 -3.04
C MET A 58 -2.42 0.29 -4.19
N TYR A 59 -2.98 1.45 -4.53
CA TYR A 59 -2.39 2.29 -5.56
C TYR A 59 -2.77 3.75 -5.41
N ASN A 60 -2.04 4.63 -6.11
CA ASN A 60 -2.35 6.05 -6.16
C ASN A 60 -3.68 6.30 -6.89
N TYR A 61 -4.29 7.46 -6.63
CA TYR A 61 -5.59 7.87 -7.18
C TYR A 61 -6.75 6.92 -6.85
N PRO A 62 -7.08 6.73 -5.56
CA PRO A 62 -8.12 5.79 -5.12
C PRO A 62 -9.49 6.04 -5.77
N GLY A 63 -9.79 7.27 -6.18
CA GLY A 63 -11.04 7.59 -6.89
C GLY A 63 -11.16 6.91 -8.26
N GLU A 64 -10.05 6.81 -9.01
CA GLU A 64 -10.04 6.13 -10.30
C GLU A 64 -10.13 4.61 -10.14
N LEU A 65 -9.50 4.06 -9.08
CA LEU A 65 -9.63 2.65 -8.70
C LEU A 65 -11.09 2.32 -8.33
N ALA A 66 -11.71 3.12 -7.46
CA ALA A 66 -13.10 2.96 -7.03
C ALA A 66 -14.06 3.08 -8.23
N ARG A 67 -13.84 4.06 -9.12
CA ARG A 67 -14.62 4.22 -10.35
C ARG A 67 -14.55 2.98 -11.25
N ALA A 68 -13.34 2.43 -11.46
CA ALA A 68 -13.15 1.23 -12.27
C ALA A 68 -13.83 0.01 -11.62
N THR A 69 -13.69 -0.15 -10.30
CA THR A 69 -14.32 -1.22 -9.50
C THR A 69 -15.84 -1.19 -9.63
N ALA A 70 -16.44 -0.02 -9.40
CA ALA A 70 -17.88 0.19 -9.50
C ALA A 70 -18.38 -0.09 -10.91
N LYS A 71 -17.65 0.39 -11.93
CA LYS A 71 -17.98 0.16 -13.35
C LYS A 71 -18.01 -1.32 -13.71
N ALA A 72 -17.06 -2.10 -13.19
CA ALA A 72 -16.93 -3.52 -13.44
C ALA A 72 -17.83 -4.40 -12.58
N ARG A 73 -18.41 -3.84 -11.50
CA ARG A 73 -19.27 -4.55 -10.54
C ARG A 73 -18.60 -5.78 -9.91
N ILE A 74 -17.30 -5.67 -9.63
CA ILE A 74 -16.51 -6.65 -8.86
C ILE A 74 -16.35 -6.17 -7.41
N ARG A 75 -16.16 -7.10 -6.47
CA ARG A 75 -15.86 -6.73 -5.08
C ARG A 75 -14.41 -6.24 -4.97
N GLY A 76 -14.18 -5.12 -4.31
CA GLY A 76 -12.85 -4.54 -4.13
C GLY A 76 -12.66 -3.93 -2.74
N VAL A 77 -11.46 -4.12 -2.18
CA VAL A 77 -10.95 -3.33 -1.06
C VAL A 77 -10.00 -2.30 -1.67
N ILE A 78 -10.30 -1.01 -1.50
CA ILE A 78 -9.56 0.09 -2.14
C ILE A 78 -8.72 0.81 -1.09
N GLY A 79 -7.41 0.75 -1.25
CA GLY A 79 -6.44 1.51 -0.46
C GLY A 79 -5.74 2.54 -1.32
N GLY A 80 -5.99 3.83 -1.08
CA GLY A 80 -5.13 4.87 -1.63
C GLY A 80 -3.82 4.90 -0.86
N THR A 81 -2.71 4.68 -1.56
CA THR A 81 -1.37 4.55 -0.96
C THR A 81 -1.04 5.75 -0.07
N LEU A 82 -0.51 5.48 1.14
CA LEU A 82 0.04 6.46 2.06
C LEU A 82 1.55 6.28 2.14
N MET A 83 2.32 7.25 1.63
CA MET A 83 3.79 7.19 1.67
C MET A 83 4.46 8.53 1.36
N THR A 84 5.73 8.65 1.73
CA THR A 84 6.57 9.80 1.33
C THR A 84 7.34 9.49 0.04
N GLN A 85 7.09 10.29 -1.00
CA GLN A 85 7.85 10.36 -2.26
C GLN A 85 7.80 11.81 -2.79
N ASP A 86 8.86 12.25 -3.48
CA ASP A 86 9.02 13.65 -3.92
C ASP A 86 7.90 14.14 -4.86
N TRP A 87 7.29 13.22 -5.62
CA TRP A 87 6.24 13.51 -6.59
C TRP A 87 4.83 13.27 -6.05
N LEU A 88 4.70 12.82 -4.80
CA LEU A 88 3.40 12.64 -4.14
C LEU A 88 3.00 13.90 -3.36
N PRO A 89 1.69 14.17 -3.20
CA PRO A 89 1.23 15.24 -2.35
C PRO A 89 1.58 14.95 -0.87
N PRO A 90 1.54 15.97 0.01
CA PRO A 90 1.76 15.79 1.44
C PRO A 90 0.83 14.72 2.04
N ILE A 91 1.29 14.02 3.08
CA ILE A 91 0.55 12.92 3.73
C ILE A 91 -0.86 13.34 4.17
N ALA A 92 -1.03 14.55 4.71
CA ALA A 92 -2.34 15.07 5.11
C ALA A 92 -3.33 15.16 3.93
N GLU A 93 -2.84 15.53 2.74
CA GLU A 93 -3.64 15.55 1.52
C GLU A 93 -3.97 14.14 1.05
N GLN A 94 -3.02 13.19 1.15
CA GLN A 94 -3.28 11.78 0.83
C GLN A 94 -4.39 11.18 1.71
N PHE A 95 -4.40 11.46 3.02
CA PHE A 95 -5.52 11.09 3.91
C PHE A 95 -6.83 11.76 3.48
N THR A 96 -6.80 13.06 3.21
CA THR A 96 -7.99 13.83 2.79
C THR A 96 -8.60 13.26 1.51
N VAL A 97 -7.78 12.89 0.53
CA VAL A 97 -8.24 12.26 -0.72
C VAL A 97 -8.86 10.89 -0.45
N ASN A 98 -8.24 10.06 0.41
CA ASN A 98 -8.80 8.77 0.80
C ASN A 98 -10.17 8.93 1.48
N GLU A 99 -10.29 9.83 2.46
CA GLU A 99 -11.54 10.10 3.17
C GLU A 99 -12.64 10.63 2.23
N ARG A 100 -12.30 11.50 1.28
CA ARG A 100 -13.24 12.00 0.26
C ARG A 100 -13.79 10.86 -0.60
N VAL A 101 -12.93 9.99 -1.10
CA VAL A 101 -13.34 8.86 -1.96
C VAL A 101 -14.14 7.84 -1.15
N MET A 102 -13.76 7.61 0.11
CA MET A 102 -14.56 6.79 1.02
C MET A 102 -15.99 7.31 1.19
N GLU A 103 -16.14 8.63 1.33
CA GLU A 103 -17.47 9.25 1.41
C GLU A 103 -18.25 9.09 0.11
N GLU A 104 -17.61 9.38 -1.03
CA GLU A 104 -18.22 9.31 -2.36
C GLU A 104 -18.78 7.91 -2.67
N TYR A 105 -18.08 6.86 -2.25
CA TYR A 105 -18.45 5.46 -2.52
C TYR A 105 -19.06 4.73 -1.32
N ARG A 106 -19.41 5.44 -0.23
CA ARG A 106 -19.94 4.83 1.02
C ARG A 106 -21.07 3.84 0.78
N ASP A 107 -21.99 4.18 -0.12
CA ASP A 107 -23.20 3.37 -0.39
C ASP A 107 -23.01 2.38 -1.56
N THR A 108 -21.77 2.10 -1.97
CA THR A 108 -21.46 1.14 -3.04
C THR A 108 -21.17 -0.25 -2.44
N PRO A 109 -22.11 -1.23 -2.48
CA PRO A 109 -22.04 -2.45 -1.63
C PRO A 109 -20.89 -3.41 -1.93
N LEU A 110 -20.21 -3.24 -3.06
CA LEU A 110 -19.09 -4.06 -3.49
C LEU A 110 -17.72 -3.41 -3.20
N ILE A 111 -17.70 -2.16 -2.72
CA ILE A 111 -16.48 -1.42 -2.43
C ILE A 111 -16.35 -1.26 -0.92
N THR A 112 -15.19 -1.63 -0.41
CA THR A 112 -14.74 -1.33 0.94
C THR A 112 -13.38 -0.64 0.86
N PHE A 113 -12.91 -0.06 1.95
CA PHE A 113 -11.67 0.69 1.97
C PHE A 113 -10.69 0.18 3.02
N SER A 114 -9.40 0.37 2.75
CA SER A 114 -8.31 0.06 3.67
C SER A 114 -7.43 1.29 3.89
N CYS A 115 -6.88 1.41 5.09
CA CYS A 115 -5.72 2.25 5.33
C CYS A 115 -4.50 1.56 4.69
N ALA A 116 -3.84 2.22 3.74
CA ALA A 116 -2.84 1.57 2.89
C ALA A 116 -1.46 2.24 2.96
N PRO A 117 -0.79 2.26 4.13
CA PRO A 117 0.62 2.65 4.21
C PRO A 117 1.46 1.72 3.33
N HIS A 118 2.35 2.27 2.51
CA HIS A 118 3.07 1.48 1.52
C HIS A 118 3.98 0.41 2.14
N ALA A 119 5.00 0.83 2.89
CA ALA A 119 5.99 -0.04 3.50
C ALA A 119 6.77 0.69 4.62
N PRO A 120 7.37 -0.03 5.58
CA PRO A 120 8.18 0.53 6.66
C PRO A 120 9.32 1.46 6.20
N TYR A 121 9.90 1.23 5.03
CA TYR A 121 10.97 2.07 4.46
C TYR A 121 10.47 3.33 3.74
N THR A 122 9.16 3.58 3.76
CA THR A 122 8.51 4.75 3.13
C THR A 122 7.49 5.45 4.04
N VAL A 123 7.26 4.89 5.23
CA VAL A 123 6.29 5.34 6.23
C VAL A 123 6.99 5.28 7.58
N ASN A 124 7.08 6.42 8.27
CA ASN A 124 7.73 6.49 9.57
C ASN A 124 6.75 6.18 10.73
N ASP A 125 7.27 6.10 11.96
CA ASP A 125 6.47 5.82 13.16
C ASP A 125 5.30 6.80 13.35
N GLU A 126 5.53 8.10 13.10
CA GLU A 126 4.49 9.12 13.25
C GLU A 126 3.34 8.88 12.28
N MET A 127 3.64 8.58 11.02
CA MET A 127 2.64 8.24 10.00
C MET A 127 1.92 6.92 10.34
N PHE A 128 2.62 5.93 10.87
CA PHE A 128 1.98 4.70 11.35
C PHE A 128 1.01 4.96 12.52
N VAL A 129 1.36 5.85 13.44
CA VAL A 129 0.45 6.30 14.51
C VAL A 129 -0.76 7.03 13.91
N GLN A 130 -0.57 7.90 12.92
CA GLN A 130 -1.68 8.54 12.20
C GLN A 130 -2.58 7.50 11.53
N CYS A 131 -2.02 6.46 10.91
CA CYS A 131 -2.79 5.35 10.32
C CYS A 131 -3.60 4.60 11.39
N ARG A 132 -2.99 4.29 12.54
CA ARG A 132 -3.69 3.67 13.68
C ARG A 132 -4.87 4.52 14.14
N ASP A 133 -4.63 5.81 14.38
CA ASP A 133 -5.62 6.75 14.88
C ASP A 133 -6.69 7.07 13.83
N TRP A 134 -6.39 6.91 12.54
CA TRP A 134 -7.36 6.96 11.46
C TRP A 134 -8.28 5.73 11.50
N MET A 135 -7.71 4.53 11.65
CA MET A 135 -8.48 3.28 11.72
C MET A 135 -9.34 3.15 12.99
N THR A 136 -9.09 3.91 14.05
CA THR A 136 -10.02 3.98 15.20
C THR A 136 -11.29 4.78 14.86
N ARG A 137 -11.21 5.77 13.96
CA ARG A 137 -12.37 6.52 13.46
C ARG A 137 -13.18 5.74 12.44
N TYR A 138 -12.51 4.98 11.57
CA TYR A 138 -13.15 4.18 10.51
C TYR A 138 -13.09 2.69 10.84
N THR A 139 -13.98 2.23 11.72
CA THR A 139 -13.93 0.88 12.31
C THR A 139 -14.10 -0.27 11.32
N ASN A 140 -14.72 -0.03 10.15
CA ASN A 140 -14.91 -1.00 9.08
C ASN A 140 -13.78 -0.98 8.03
N THR A 141 -12.56 -0.66 8.45
CA THR A 141 -11.37 -0.61 7.59
C THR A 141 -10.27 -1.53 8.13
N PHE A 142 -9.43 -2.00 7.21
CA PHE A 142 -8.26 -2.82 7.49
C PHE A 142 -6.99 -2.03 7.15
N MET A 143 -5.85 -2.44 7.69
CA MET A 143 -4.54 -2.00 7.20
C MET A 143 -4.06 -2.95 6.10
N HIS A 144 -3.59 -2.40 4.98
CA HIS A 144 -2.92 -3.12 3.90
C HIS A 144 -1.49 -2.58 3.81
N LEU A 145 -0.47 -3.43 4.00
CA LEU A 145 0.92 -2.99 4.15
C LEU A 145 1.90 -4.04 3.58
N HIS A 146 2.88 -3.61 2.77
CA HIS A 146 4.04 -4.45 2.46
C HIS A 146 4.95 -4.54 3.68
N LEU A 147 5.26 -5.76 4.13
CA LEU A 147 6.00 -5.99 5.37
C LEU A 147 6.88 -7.22 5.27
N HIS A 148 8.15 -7.09 5.66
CA HIS A 148 9.11 -8.19 5.63
C HIS A 148 9.20 -8.80 4.22
N GLU A 149 9.26 -7.95 3.20
CA GLU A 149 9.33 -8.36 1.80
C GLU A 149 10.70 -8.95 1.48
N THR A 150 11.75 -8.37 2.06
CA THR A 150 13.13 -8.82 1.85
C THR A 150 13.87 -9.04 3.16
N LYS A 151 14.86 -9.95 3.15
CA LYS A 151 15.78 -10.12 4.29
C LYS A 151 16.54 -8.84 4.63
N THR A 152 16.91 -8.07 3.61
CA THR A 152 17.62 -6.79 3.76
C THR A 152 16.78 -5.76 4.50
N GLU A 153 15.48 -5.64 4.19
CA GLU A 153 14.54 -4.78 4.92
C GLU A 153 14.59 -5.08 6.43
N VAL A 154 14.53 -6.35 6.80
CA VAL A 154 14.54 -6.78 8.20
C VAL A 154 15.91 -6.58 8.84
N SER A 155 16.99 -7.05 8.20
CA SER A 155 18.34 -6.95 8.77
C SER A 155 18.77 -5.50 8.97
N ASP A 156 18.53 -4.66 7.97
CA ASP A 156 18.93 -3.25 8.00
C ASP A 156 18.15 -2.47 9.04
N SER A 157 16.87 -2.81 9.26
CA SER A 157 16.06 -2.23 10.34
C SER A 157 16.58 -2.61 11.73
N ILE A 158 16.99 -3.88 11.93
CA ILE A 158 17.54 -4.34 13.21
C ILE A 158 18.86 -3.65 13.54
N VAL A 159 19.74 -3.45 12.55
CA VAL A 159 21.05 -2.80 12.76
C VAL A 159 21.07 -1.30 12.45
N LEU A 160 19.92 -0.72 12.08
CA LEU A 160 19.74 0.68 11.69
C LEU A 160 20.67 1.14 10.55
N THR A 161 20.82 0.33 9.51
CA THR A 161 21.49 0.74 8.27
C THR A 161 20.55 1.65 7.48
N LYS A 162 20.54 2.96 7.80
CA LYS A 162 19.58 3.98 7.33
C LYS A 162 19.65 4.32 5.83
N VAL A 163 19.55 3.30 4.98
CA VAL A 163 19.36 3.38 3.53
C VAL A 163 18.21 2.43 3.15
N PRO A 164 17.39 2.76 2.14
CA PRO A 164 16.33 1.84 1.71
C PRO A 164 16.88 0.44 1.36
N PRO A 165 16.22 -0.65 1.77
CA PRO A 165 14.87 -0.75 2.35
C PRO A 165 14.82 -0.74 3.90
N CYS A 166 15.77 -0.12 4.60
CA CYS A 166 15.68 0.04 6.04
C CYS A 166 14.42 0.81 6.46
N HIS A 167 13.75 0.34 7.51
CA HIS A 167 12.64 1.04 8.15
C HIS A 167 13.07 2.46 8.54
N LEU A 168 12.18 3.42 8.33
CA LEU A 168 12.36 4.79 8.77
C LEU A 168 12.29 4.98 10.29
N SER A 169 11.93 3.94 11.06
CA SER A 169 11.92 3.97 12.53
C SER A 169 13.32 4.02 13.12
N ASP A 170 13.51 4.76 14.22
CA ASP A 170 14.77 4.82 14.97
C ASP A 170 14.94 3.67 15.97
N GLN A 171 14.00 2.72 15.99
CA GLN A 171 14.06 1.54 16.84
C GLN A 171 14.86 0.42 16.16
N ALA A 172 15.91 -0.05 16.84
CA ALA A 172 16.74 -1.18 16.39
C ALA A 172 16.00 -2.52 16.58
N MET A 173 15.01 -2.79 15.73
CA MET A 173 14.19 -4.00 15.75
C MET A 173 13.64 -4.33 14.36
N SER A 174 13.07 -5.52 14.20
CA SER A 174 12.40 -5.87 12.95
C SER A 174 11.17 -4.98 12.70
N PRO A 175 10.79 -4.73 11.44
CA PRO A 175 9.60 -3.95 11.14
C PRO A 175 8.31 -4.47 11.79
N LEU A 176 8.09 -5.79 11.85
CA LEU A 176 6.91 -6.38 12.50
C LEU A 176 6.89 -6.09 14.00
N ASN A 177 8.02 -6.26 14.70
CA ASN A 177 8.11 -5.90 16.12
C ASN A 177 7.89 -4.41 16.34
N ASN A 178 8.35 -3.56 15.42
CA ASN A 178 8.07 -2.12 15.50
C ASN A 178 6.57 -1.83 15.37
N LEU A 179 5.87 -2.48 14.44
CA LEU A 179 4.41 -2.35 14.29
C LEU A 179 3.68 -2.92 15.51
N HIS A 180 4.17 -4.00 16.12
CA HIS A 180 3.61 -4.54 17.36
C HIS A 180 3.73 -3.52 18.50
N ARG A 181 4.89 -2.89 18.68
CA ARG A 181 5.12 -1.79 19.64
C ARG A 181 4.17 -0.61 19.39
N LEU A 182 3.87 -0.30 18.12
CA LEU A 182 2.92 0.75 17.73
C LEU A 182 1.45 0.32 17.84
N GLN A 183 1.16 -0.91 18.27
CA GLN A 183 -0.18 -1.50 18.40
C GLN A 183 -0.92 -1.68 17.06
N LEU A 184 -0.15 -1.88 15.98
CA LEU A 184 -0.68 -2.12 14.64
C LEU A 184 -0.79 -3.60 14.28
N VAL A 185 -0.08 -4.48 14.99
CA VAL A 185 -0.26 -5.94 14.87
C VAL A 185 -1.50 -6.35 15.64
N ASN A 186 -2.61 -6.53 14.92
CA ASN A 186 -3.91 -6.95 15.43
C ASN A 186 -4.75 -7.58 14.30
N SER A 187 -5.98 -7.98 14.60
CA SER A 187 -6.89 -8.65 13.66
C SER A 187 -7.28 -7.83 12.42
N ARG A 188 -6.87 -6.56 12.32
CA ARG A 188 -7.13 -5.69 11.17
C ARG A 188 -5.92 -5.49 10.25
N LEU A 189 -4.76 -6.09 10.56
CA LEU A 189 -3.56 -6.00 9.73
C LEU A 189 -3.57 -7.07 8.62
N THR A 190 -3.46 -6.62 7.38
CA THR A 190 -3.09 -7.44 6.21
C THR A 190 -1.64 -7.17 5.88
N ALA A 191 -0.74 -8.02 6.39
CA ALA A 191 0.69 -7.94 6.13
C ALA A 191 1.06 -8.73 4.85
N VAL A 192 1.56 -8.03 3.84
CA VAL A 192 1.86 -8.58 2.51
C VAL A 192 3.34 -8.94 2.42
N HIS A 193 3.62 -10.01 1.67
CA HIS A 193 4.93 -10.67 1.50
C HIS A 193 5.35 -11.56 2.66
N MET A 194 5.73 -11.00 3.80
CA MET A 194 6.07 -11.77 5.01
C MET A 194 7.06 -12.92 4.75
N THR A 195 8.08 -12.67 3.93
CA THR A 195 9.04 -13.70 3.47
C THR A 195 10.16 -13.94 4.48
N ALA A 196 10.40 -13.00 5.38
CA ALA A 196 11.44 -13.04 6.40
C ALA A 196 10.82 -12.98 7.80
N LEU A 197 10.47 -14.13 8.37
CA LEU A 197 9.86 -14.25 9.70
C LEU A 197 10.67 -15.15 10.62
N THR A 198 10.57 -14.88 11.92
CA THR A 198 10.99 -15.80 13.00
C THR A 198 9.80 -16.56 13.57
N ASP A 199 10.05 -17.63 14.33
CA ASP A 199 9.00 -18.39 15.01
C ASP A 199 8.24 -17.52 16.03
N ASP A 200 8.95 -16.62 16.72
CA ASP A 200 8.34 -15.67 17.67
C ASP A 200 7.41 -14.69 16.95
N GLU A 201 7.80 -14.24 15.75
CA GLU A 201 6.99 -13.33 14.92
C GLU A 201 5.74 -14.01 14.33
N ILE A 202 5.82 -15.31 14.06
CA ILE A 202 4.66 -16.12 13.64
C ILE A 202 3.67 -16.32 14.80
N ALA A 203 4.16 -16.33 16.04
CA ALA A 203 3.35 -16.57 17.24
C ALA A 203 2.62 -15.32 17.78
N LEU A 204 2.94 -14.12 17.29
CA LEU A 204 2.30 -12.84 17.64
C LEU A 204 0.82 -12.77 17.20
#